data_AF-A0A0A9HEN8-F1
#
_entry.id   AF-A0A0A9HEN8-F1
#
_cell.length_a   1.000
_cell.length_b   1.000
_cell.length_c   1.000
_cell.angle_alpha   90.00
_cell.angle_beta   90.00
_cell.angle_gamma   90.00
#
_symmetry.space_group_name_H-M   'P 1'
#
loop_
_entity.id
_entity.type
_entity.pdbx_description
1 polymer ?
#
loop_
_entity_poly.entity_id
_entity_poly.type
_entity_poly.pdbx_seq_one_letter_code
_entity_poly.pdbx_strand_id
1 'polypeptide(L)'
;MLWYPDCSGNSLCITGNKDLIISYCKADPNDSSSDDNDCSINISKILTVKCFAKIKAGDLCKQKNASKFQNTPSEALRNITALYYDEKREEIYTGNAQGLVHVWSS
;
A
#
# COMPACT_ATOMS: atom_id res chain seq x y z
N MET A 1 1.27 -25.96 -7.52
CA MET A 1 0.58 -24.68 -7.77
C MET A 1 -0.17 -24.34 -6.48
N LEU A 2 0.37 -23.44 -5.65
CA LEU A 2 -0.21 -23.14 -4.33
C LEU A 2 -1.09 -21.90 -4.46
N TRP A 3 -2.37 -22.12 -4.78
CA TRP A 3 -3.41 -21.10 -4.63
C TRP A 3 -4.11 -21.38 -3.31
N TYR A 4 -3.94 -20.49 -2.33
CA TYR A 4 -4.72 -20.50 -1.10
C TYR A 4 -5.93 -19.58 -1.29
N PRO A 5 -7.18 -19.99 -0.99
CA PRO A 5 -8.38 -19.28 -1.43
C PRO A 5 -8.71 -17.98 -0.69
N ASP A 6 -7.93 -17.59 0.33
CA ASP A 6 -8.28 -16.46 1.21
C ASP A 6 -7.34 -15.25 1.07
N CYS A 7 -6.54 -15.17 0.00
CA CYS A 7 -5.81 -13.95 -0.33
C CYS A 7 -6.60 -13.16 -1.37
N SER A 8 -7.21 -12.06 -0.94
CA SER A 8 -7.76 -11.01 -1.81
C SER A 8 -6.75 -10.66 -2.91
N GLY A 9 -6.93 -11.18 -4.12
CA GLY A 9 -5.90 -11.26 -5.18
C GLY A 9 -5.33 -9.93 -5.70
N ASN A 10 -5.71 -8.81 -5.10
CA ASN A 10 -5.37 -7.46 -5.53
C ASN A 10 -4.45 -6.70 -4.55
N SER A 11 -4.09 -7.29 -3.39
CA SER A 11 -3.28 -6.65 -2.36
C SER A 11 -1.79 -6.99 -2.42
N LEU A 12 -1.35 -7.79 -3.42
CA LEU A 12 0.02 -8.26 -3.56
C LEU A 12 0.52 -8.10 -5.01
N CYS A 13 1.73 -7.58 -5.18
CA CYS A 13 2.47 -7.53 -6.44
C CYS A 13 3.84 -8.19 -6.26
N ILE A 14 4.23 -9.04 -7.21
CA ILE A 14 5.56 -9.65 -7.26
C ILE A 14 6.22 -9.17 -8.52
N THR A 15 7.46 -8.72 -8.38
CA THR A 15 8.29 -8.28 -9.51
C THR A 15 8.64 -9.44 -10.46
N GLY A 16 8.85 -9.16 -11.75
CA GLY A 16 9.19 -10.13 -12.79
C GLY A 16 10.52 -10.84 -12.53
N ASN A 17 11.48 -10.16 -11.89
CA ASN A 17 12.72 -10.77 -11.41
C ASN A 17 12.55 -11.57 -10.10
N LYS A 18 11.35 -11.54 -9.50
CA LYS A 18 10.99 -12.19 -8.24
C LYS A 18 11.91 -11.84 -7.07
N ASP A 19 12.47 -10.63 -7.05
CA ASP A 19 13.27 -10.14 -5.93
C ASP A 19 12.40 -9.39 -4.91
N LEU A 20 11.43 -8.62 -5.39
CA LEU A 20 10.56 -7.76 -4.57
C LEU A 20 9.11 -8.24 -4.52
N ILE A 21 8.53 -8.10 -3.33
CA ILE A 21 7.10 -8.17 -3.04
C ILE A 21 6.64 -6.79 -2.58
N ILE A 22 5.56 -6.30 -3.19
CA ILE A 22 4.83 -5.12 -2.74
C ILE A 22 3.49 -5.61 -2.21
N SER A 23 3.18 -5.32 -0.95
CA SER A 23 1.95 -5.77 -0.30
C SER A 23 1.22 -4.63 0.39
N TYR A 24 -0.11 -4.67 0.33
CA TYR A 24 -0.99 -3.80 1.10
C TYR A 24 -1.48 -4.53 2.34
N CYS A 25 -1.29 -3.91 3.51
CA CYS A 25 -1.80 -4.40 4.78
C CYS A 25 -2.82 -3.40 5.32
N LYS A 26 -4.01 -3.92 5.60
CA LYS A 26 -5.10 -3.20 6.27
C LYS A 26 -5.21 -3.73 7.70
N ALA A 27 -5.26 -2.84 8.69
CA ALA A 27 -5.54 -3.22 10.06
C ALA A 27 -6.97 -3.74 10.21
N ASP A 28 -7.17 -4.70 11.13
CA ASP A 28 -8.49 -5.25 11.40
C ASP A 28 -9.36 -4.19 12.06
N PRO A 29 -10.56 -3.90 11.52
CA PRO A 29 -11.43 -2.85 12.04
C PRO A 29 -12.01 -3.16 13.43
N ASN A 30 -11.81 -4.39 13.93
CA ASN A 30 -12.24 -4.83 15.26
C ASN A 30 -11.15 -4.66 16.33
N ASP A 31 -9.91 -4.36 15.94
CA ASP A 31 -8.86 -4.06 16.90
C ASP A 31 -9.04 -2.61 17.38
N SER A 32 -9.59 -2.49 18.59
CA SER A 32 -9.85 -1.21 19.30
C SER A 32 -8.59 -0.38 19.59
N SER A 33 -7.41 -0.90 19.28
CA SER A 33 -6.12 -0.19 19.36
C SER A 33 -5.62 0.34 18.02
N SER A 34 -6.25 -0.05 16.91
CA SER A 34 -5.87 0.46 15.59
C SER A 34 -6.55 1.80 15.40
N ASP A 35 -5.76 2.88 15.38
CA ASP A 35 -6.22 4.08 14.71
C ASP A 35 -6.72 3.65 13.33
N ASP A 36 -7.88 4.14 12.89
CA ASP A 36 -8.50 3.91 11.55
C ASP A 36 -7.54 4.17 10.35
N ASN A 37 -6.28 4.52 10.62
CA ASN A 37 -5.19 4.89 9.74
C ASN A 37 -4.04 3.88 9.68
N ASP A 38 -4.11 2.69 10.30
CA ASP A 38 -3.03 1.67 10.20
C ASP A 38 -3.03 0.89 8.86
N CYS A 39 -3.31 1.60 7.76
CA CYS A 39 -3.12 1.11 6.41
C CYS A 39 -1.66 1.33 5.98
N SER A 40 -1.03 0.30 5.42
CA SER A 40 0.36 0.40 4.97
C SER A 40 0.64 -0.36 3.69
N ILE A 41 1.59 0.16 2.91
CA ILE A 41 2.20 -0.54 1.78
C ILE A 41 3.60 -0.96 2.20
N ASN A 42 3.91 -2.24 2.09
CA ASN A 42 5.21 -2.80 2.42
C ASN A 42 5.91 -3.24 1.14
N ILE A 43 7.18 -2.90 1.03
CA ILE A 43 8.05 -3.34 -0.05
C ILE A 43 9.11 -4.21 0.60
N SER A 44 9.15 -5.49 0.25
CA SER A 44 10.02 -6.48 0.89
C SER A 44 10.80 -7.28 -0.14
N LYS A 45 12.03 -7.64 0.20
CA LYS A 45 12.83 -8.55 -0.62
C LYS A 45 12.54 -9.99 -0.24
N ILE A 46 12.24 -10.82 -1.23
CA ILE A 46 11.90 -12.23 -1.04
C ILE A 46 13.08 -12.99 -0.45
N LEU A 47 14.25 -12.87 -1.11
CA LEU A 47 15.41 -13.69 -0.78
C LEU A 47 16.03 -13.32 0.58
N THR A 48 15.98 -12.05 0.95
CA THR A 48 16.54 -11.58 2.22
C THR A 48 15.53 -11.60 3.36
N VAL A 49 14.24 -11.87 3.06
CA VAL A 49 13.12 -11.82 4.02
C VAL A 49 13.12 -10.50 4.81
N LYS A 50 13.55 -9.40 4.17
CA LYS A 50 13.72 -8.09 4.81
C LYS A 50 12.76 -7.09 4.20
N CYS A 51 12.08 -6.33 5.08
CA CYS A 51 11.34 -5.14 4.68
C CYS A 51 12.34 -4.09 4.16
N PHE A 52 12.22 -3.76 2.88
CA PHE A 52 13.02 -2.76 2.20
C PHE A 52 12.49 -1.36 2.50
N ALA A 53 11.17 -1.19 2.44
CA ALA A 53 10.51 0.08 2.74
C ALA A 53 9.07 -0.15 3.19
N LYS A 54 8.54 0.81 3.97
CA LYS A 54 7.17 0.79 4.47
C LYS A 54 6.56 2.19 4.38
N ILE A 55 5.42 2.29 3.73
CA ILE A 55 4.63 3.51 3.59
C ILE A 55 3.44 3.38 4.54
N LYS A 56 3.25 4.34 5.44
CA LYS A 56 2.10 4.42 6.34
C LYS A 56 1.36 5.73 6.17
N ALA A 57 0.04 5.68 6.30
CA ALA A 57 -0.82 6.87 6.31
C ALA A 57 -0.45 7.86 7.42
N GLY A 58 -0.17 7.35 8.63
CA GLY A 58 0.16 8.18 9.81
C GLY A 58 1.47 8.96 9.68
N ASP A 59 2.47 8.41 9.00
CA ASP A 59 3.79 9.05 8.87
C ASP A 59 3.78 10.27 7.93
N LEU A 60 2.82 10.30 7.01
CA LEU A 60 2.71 11.33 5.97
C LEU A 60 1.84 12.53 6.40
N CYS A 61 1.10 12.40 7.51
CA CYS A 61 0.29 13.48 8.09
C CYS A 61 1.12 14.63 8.72
N LYS A 62 2.46 14.56 8.71
CA LYS A 62 3.33 15.63 9.24
C LYS A 62 3.45 16.84 8.31
N GLN A 63 3.03 16.75 7.05
CA GLN A 63 2.99 17.89 6.13
C GLN A 63 1.62 18.58 6.15
N LYS A 64 1.40 19.40 7.18
CA LYS A 64 0.36 20.43 7.13
C LYS A 64 0.81 21.52 6.17
N ASN A 65 0.25 21.55 4.95
CA ASN A 65 -0.04 22.79 4.26
C ASN A 65 -1.25 22.63 3.33
N ALA A 66 -2.05 23.68 3.33
CA ALA A 66 -3.42 23.76 2.85
C ALA A 66 -3.60 23.46 1.35
N SER A 67 -4.56 22.59 1.02
CA SER A 67 -5.51 22.84 -0.07
C SER A 67 -6.78 22.01 0.16
N LYS A 68 -7.93 22.51 -0.29
CA LYS A 68 -9.27 21.89 -0.12
C LYS A 68 -9.47 20.61 -0.96
N PHE A 69 -8.38 19.97 -1.40
CA PHE A 69 -8.43 18.72 -2.14
C PHE A 69 -8.11 17.55 -1.20
N GLN A 70 -9.00 16.56 -1.24
CA GLN A 70 -8.98 15.24 -0.59
C GLN A 70 -7.80 14.36 -1.05
N ASN A 71 -6.58 14.91 -1.03
CA ASN A 71 -5.35 14.24 -1.45
C ASN A 71 -4.45 13.95 -0.25
N THR A 72 -5.05 13.59 0.89
CA THR A 72 -4.24 13.20 2.05
C THR A 72 -3.74 11.77 1.88
N PRO A 73 -2.50 11.45 2.27
CA PRO A 73 -2.01 10.09 2.13
C PRO A 73 -2.76 9.05 2.98
N SER A 74 -3.48 9.49 4.02
CA SER A 74 -4.45 8.66 4.75
C SER A 74 -5.60 8.23 3.86
N GLU A 75 -6.19 9.16 3.12
CA GLU A 75 -7.28 8.89 2.18
C GLU A 75 -6.83 8.02 1.00
N ALA A 76 -5.59 8.25 0.53
CA ALA A 76 -4.98 7.47 -0.54
C ALA A 76 -4.79 5.98 -0.19
N LEU A 77 -4.49 5.69 1.08
CA LEU A 77 -4.25 4.33 1.58
C LEU A 77 -5.52 3.67 2.13
N ARG A 78 -6.63 4.39 2.17
CA ARG A 78 -7.90 3.89 2.70
C ARG A 78 -8.59 2.97 1.70
N ASN A 79 -8.89 1.74 2.11
CA ASN A 79 -9.66 0.78 1.32
C ASN A 79 -9.11 0.61 -0.11
N ILE A 80 -7.82 0.28 -0.22
CA ILE A 80 -7.20 -0.05 -1.50
C ILE A 80 -7.85 -1.31 -2.09
N THR A 81 -8.25 -1.22 -3.34
CA THR A 81 -8.88 -2.29 -4.13
C THR A 81 -8.00 -2.79 -5.27
N ALA A 82 -6.98 -2.01 -5.65
CA ALA A 82 -6.01 -2.36 -6.67
C ALA A 82 -4.62 -1.83 -6.29
N LEU A 83 -3.61 -2.67 -6.49
CA LEU A 83 -2.20 -2.35 -6.29
C LEU A 83 -1.44 -2.77 -7.55
N TYR A 84 -0.57 -1.89 -8.04
CA TYR A 84 0.31 -2.16 -9.18
C TYR A 84 1.67 -1.53 -8.95
N TYR A 85 2.73 -2.18 -9.42
CA TYR A 85 4.09 -1.66 -9.38
C TYR A 85 4.67 -1.60 -10.79
N ASP A 86 5.12 -0.43 -11.21
CA ASP A 86 5.85 -0.23 -12.45
C ASP A 86 7.35 -0.34 -12.17
N GLU A 87 7.95 -1.46 -12.55
CA GLU A 87 9.39 -1.72 -12.37
C GLU A 87 10.29 -0.78 -13.15
N LYS A 88 9.81 -0.24 -14.28
CA LYS A 88 10.63 0.65 -15.12
C LYS A 88 10.70 2.05 -14.52
N ARG A 89 9.63 2.46 -13.84
CA ARG A 89 9.52 3.78 -13.21
C ARG A 89 9.81 3.76 -11.71
N GLU A 90 9.89 2.57 -11.11
CA GLU A 90 9.99 2.36 -9.67
C GLU A 90 8.82 3.01 -8.90
N GLU A 91 7.64 3.05 -9.52
CA GLU A 91 6.44 3.70 -9.00
C GLU A 91 5.38 2.69 -8.57
N ILE A 92 4.69 2.97 -7.46
CA ILE A 92 3.54 2.19 -7.01
C ILE A 92 2.26 2.96 -7.35
N TYR A 93 1.30 2.26 -7.93
CA TYR A 93 -0.03 2.77 -8.25
C TYR A 93 -1.06 2.07 -7.37
N THR A 94 -1.92 2.85 -6.71
CA THR A 94 -3.00 2.32 -5.86
C THR A 94 -4.34 2.90 -6.26
N GLY A 95 -5.33 2.02 -6.44
CA GLY A 95 -6.73 2.39 -6.60
C GLY A 95 -7.52 2.14 -5.31
N ASN A 96 -8.38 3.06 -4.91
CA ASN A 96 -9.24 2.91 -3.72
C ASN A 96 -10.72 2.67 -4.08
N ALA A 97 -11.54 2.31 -3.08
CA ALA A 97 -12.97 2.07 -3.25
C ALA A 97 -13.79 3.31 -3.69
N GLN A 98 -13.23 4.51 -3.56
CA GLN A 98 -13.83 5.76 -4.07
C GLN A 98 -13.54 5.98 -5.56
N GLY A 99 -12.73 5.11 -6.19
CA GLY A 99 -12.31 5.26 -7.58
C GLY A 99 -11.14 6.22 -7.78
N LEU A 100 -10.46 6.64 -6.70
CA LEU A 100 -9.27 7.49 -6.79
C LEU A 100 -8.02 6.65 -7.05
N VAL A 101 -7.12 7.20 -7.86
CA VAL A 101 -5.80 6.61 -8.15
C VAL A 101 -4.71 7.49 -7.57
N HIS A 102 -3.80 6.87 -6.83
CA HIS A 102 -2.64 7.52 -6.23
C HIS A 102 -1.35 6.88 -6.73
N VAL A 103 -0.31 7.70 -6.90
CA VAL A 103 1.02 7.30 -7.34
C VAL A 103 2.01 7.58 -6.23
N TRP A 104 2.85 6.59 -5.92
CA TRP A 104 3.89 6.67 -4.91
C TRP A 104 5.24 6.48 -5.60
N SER A 105 6.09 7.52 -5.54
CA SER A 105 7.47 7.51 -6.00
C SER A 105 8.38 7.85 -4.83
N SER A 106 9.62 7.33 -4.86
CA SER A 106 10.70 7.86 -4.02
C SER A 106 11.19 9.21 -4.52
#